data_AF-A0A7U8GSB2-F1
#
_entry.id   AF-A0A7U8GSB2-F1
#
_cell.length_a   1.000
_cell.length_b   1.000
_cell.length_c   1.000
_cell.angle_alpha   90.00
_cell.angle_beta   90.00
_cell.angle_gamma   90.00
#
_symmetry.space_group_name_H-M   'P 1'
#
loop_
_entity.id
_entity.type
_entity.pdbx_description
1 polymer ?
#
loop_
_entity_poly.entity_id
_entity_poly.type
_entity_poly.pdbx_seq_one_letter_code
_entity_poly.pdbx_strand_id
1 'polypeptide(L)' 'MTSTDKIHPKFTEAMEKLSAMSEEERLSEENKDLFEQAMNYAPLDIQPKLVAIRKKYDELH' A
#
# COMPACT_ATOMS: atom_id res chain seq x y z
N MET A 1 23.75 11.41 -4.37
CA MET A 1 22.95 12.06 -3.31
C MET A 1 21.67 11.25 -3.20
N THR A 2 21.47 10.57 -2.07
CA THR A 2 20.36 9.65 -1.83
C THR A 2 19.07 10.45 -1.77
N SER A 3 18.15 10.21 -2.70
CA SER A 3 16.85 10.87 -2.77
C SER A 3 16.00 10.42 -1.58
N THR A 4 16.24 11.01 -0.42
CA THR A 4 15.33 10.99 0.73
C THR A 4 14.15 11.94 0.42
N ASP A 5 13.53 11.77 -0.75
CA ASP A 5 12.41 12.56 -1.21
C ASP A 5 11.18 12.09 -0.46
N LYS A 6 11.04 12.67 0.75
CA LYS A 6 9.87 12.78 1.61
C LYS A 6 8.76 11.82 1.20
N ILE A 7 8.83 10.60 1.75
CA ILE A 7 7.70 9.66 1.74
C ILE A 7 6.44 10.44 2.14
N HIS A 8 5.42 10.40 1.29
CA HIS A 8 4.24 11.22 1.48
C HIS A 8 3.54 10.82 2.80
N PRO A 9 3.10 11.76 3.66
CA PRO A 9 2.51 11.43 4.95
C PRO A 9 1.32 10.45 4.86
N LYS A 10 0.46 10.62 3.85
CA LYS A 10 -0.66 9.69 3.60
C LYS A 10 -0.20 8.27 3.24
N PHE A 11 0.94 8.11 2.58
CA PHE A 11 1.50 6.79 2.32
C PHE A 11 1.95 6.15 3.64
N THR A 12 2.66 6.91 4.47
CA THR A 12 3.12 6.42 5.78
C THR A 12 1.94 6.01 6.66
N GLU A 13 0.91 6.86 6.76
CA GLU A 13 -0.31 6.57 7.53
C GLU A 13 -1.06 5.35 7.01
N ALA A 14 -1.20 5.23 5.68
CA ALA A 14 -1.86 4.07 5.06
C ALA A 14 -1.06 2.79 5.32
N MET A 15 0.27 2.83 5.16
CA MET A 15 1.15 1.70 5.43
C MET A 15 1.17 1.30 6.90
N GLU A 16 1.12 2.26 7.83
CA GLU A 16 1.08 1.99 9.27
C GLU A 16 -0.21 1.24 9.62
N LYS A 17 -1.36 1.71 9.13
CA LYS A 17 -2.66 1.04 9.32
C LYS A 17 -2.69 -0.34 8.67
N LEU A 18 -2.23 -0.45 7.42
CA LEU A 18 -2.13 -1.74 6.74
C LEU A 18 -1.21 -2.66 7.53
N SER A 19 -0.04 -2.20 7.99
CA SER A 19 0.91 -3.04 8.72
C SER A 19 0.36 -3.63 10.02
N ALA A 20 -0.60 -2.94 10.66
CA ALA A 20 -1.30 -3.42 11.85
C ALA A 20 -2.40 -4.46 11.56
N MET A 21 -2.82 -4.59 10.29
CA MET A 21 -3.83 -5.55 9.83
C MET A 21 -3.18 -6.86 9.39
N SER A 22 -3.94 -7.95 9.48
CA SER A 22 -3.60 -9.25 8.89
C SER A 22 -3.62 -9.20 7.36
N GLU A 23 -3.05 -10.20 6.69
CA GLU A 23 -3.03 -10.27 5.22
C GLU A 23 -4.45 -10.28 4.64
N GLU A 24 -5.36 -11.07 5.22
CA GLU A 24 -6.77 -11.13 4.82
C GLU A 24 -7.47 -9.78 5.02
N GLU A 25 -7.19 -9.06 6.11
CA GLU A 25 -7.78 -7.75 6.37
C GLU A 25 -7.24 -6.67 5.43
N ARG A 26 -5.94 -6.66 5.11
CA ARG A 26 -5.37 -5.73 4.11
C ARG A 26 -5.94 -5.97 2.72
N LEU A 27 -6.21 -7.23 2.42
CA LEU A 27 -6.75 -7.73 1.18
C LEU A 27 -8.27 -7.91 1.30
N SER A 28 -8.96 -6.95 1.91
CA SER A 28 -10.43 -6.91 2.00
C SER A 28 -11.00 -5.70 1.24
N GLU A 29 -12.25 -5.79 0.80
CA GLU A 29 -12.94 -4.65 0.18
C GLU A 29 -13.03 -3.44 1.12
N GLU A 30 -13.17 -3.68 2.43
CA GLU A 30 -13.27 -2.62 3.45
C GLU A 30 -11.98 -1.79 3.57
N ASN A 31 -10.82 -2.41 3.32
CA ASN A 31 -9.51 -1.76 3.40
C ASN A 31 -8.89 -1.45 2.02
N LYS A 32 -9.63 -1.70 0.94
CA LYS A 32 -9.21 -1.39 -0.44
C LYS A 32 -8.84 0.08 -0.60
N ASP A 33 -9.61 0.99 -0.01
CA ASP A 33 -9.34 2.43 -0.06
C ASP A 33 -8.00 2.81 0.60
N LEU A 34 -7.65 2.15 1.71
CA LEU A 34 -6.34 2.33 2.37
C LEU A 34 -5.21 1.84 1.46
N PHE A 35 -5.42 0.71 0.79
CA PHE A 35 -4.45 0.16 -0.15
C PHE A 35 -4.27 1.05 -1.39
N GLU A 36 -5.35 1.61 -1.93
CA GLU A 36 -5.30 2.55 -3.03
C GLU A 36 -4.64 3.87 -2.65
N GLN A 37 -4.87 4.37 -1.44
CA GLN A 37 -4.13 5.51 -0.90
C GLN A 37 -2.63 5.19 -0.82
N ALA A 38 -2.24 4.03 -0.30
CA ALA A 38 -0.84 3.62 -0.29
C ALA A 38 -0.27 3.60 -1.72
N MET A 39 -0.97 3.01 -2.69
CA MET A 39 -0.50 3.00 -4.09
C MET A 39 -0.35 4.40 -4.70
N ASN A 40 -1.33 5.28 -4.50
CA ASN A 40 -1.36 6.62 -5.10
C ASN A 40 -0.23 7.52 -4.57
N TYR A 41 0.16 7.34 -3.32
CA TYR A 41 1.17 8.16 -2.66
C TYR A 41 2.52 7.43 -2.49
N ALA A 42 2.63 6.20 -2.98
CA ALA A 42 3.85 5.41 -2.88
C ALA A 42 4.96 5.98 -3.77
N PRO A 43 6.20 6.03 -3.25
CA PRO A 43 7.36 6.36 -4.07
C PRO A 43 7.65 5.24 -5.10
N LEU A 44 8.32 5.63 -6.20
CA LEU A 44 8.49 4.80 -7.40
C LEU A 44 9.19 3.46 -7.13
N ASP A 45 10.03 3.40 -6.09
CA ASP A 45 10.74 2.21 -5.62
C ASP A 45 9.83 1.22 -4.86
N ILE A 46 8.73 1.69 -4.29
CA ILE A 46 7.76 0.89 -3.53
C ILE A 46 6.57 0.45 -4.40
N GLN A 47 6.15 1.25 -5.38
CA GLN A 47 5.00 0.95 -6.25
C GLN A 47 5.00 -0.49 -6.82
N PRO A 48 6.12 -1.06 -7.33
CA PRO A 48 6.13 -2.43 -7.84
C PRO A 48 5.71 -3.48 -6.79
N LYS A 49 6.05 -3.25 -5.52
CA LYS A 49 5.69 -4.16 -4.42
C LYS A 49 4.19 -4.10 -4.11
N LEU A 50 3.61 -2.90 -4.13
CA LEU A 50 2.17 -2.71 -3.91
C LEU A 50 1.35 -3.29 -5.05
N VAL A 51 1.80 -3.13 -6.30
CA VAL A 51 1.15 -3.75 -7.46
C VAL A 51 1.15 -5.27 -7.35
N ALA A 52 2.24 -5.89 -6.87
CA ALA A 52 2.28 -7.33 -6.66
C ALA A 52 1.27 -7.80 -5.61
N ILE A 53 1.08 -7.03 -4.53
CA ILE A 53 0.07 -7.31 -3.50
C ILE A 53 -1.35 -7.12 -4.06
N ARG A 54 -1.59 -6.06 -4.84
CA ARG A 54 -2.90 -5.84 -5.51
C ARG A 54 -3.24 -6.96 -6.49
N LYS A 55 -2.28 -7.46 -7.25
CA LYS A 55 -2.52 -8.61 -8.13
C LYS A 55 -2.95 -9.85 -7.36
N LYS A 56 -2.32 -10.11 -6.20
CA LYS A 56 -2.76 -11.22 -5.33
C LYS A 56 -4.18 -11.02 -4.81
N TYR A 57 -4.54 -9.79 -4.45
CA TYR A 57 -5.92 -9.45 -4.06
C TYR A 57 -6.91 -9.72 -5.21
N ASP A 58 -6.60 -9.24 -6.42
CA ASP A 58 -7.43 -9.45 -7.61
C ASP A 58 -7.49 -10.93 -8.04
N GLU A 59 -6.56 -11.78 -7.61
CA GLU A 59 -6.59 -13.24 -7.84
C GLU A 59 -7.44 -13.99 -6.79
N LEU A 60 -7.63 -13.39 -5.60
CA LEU A 60 -8.41 -13.94 -4.49
C LEU A 60 -9.91 -13.63 -4.58
N HIS A 61 -10.29 -12.61 -5.37
CA HIS A 61 -11.66 -12.12 -5.56
C HIS A 61 -12.09 -12.18 -7.02
#